data_AF-R6DXQ9-F1
#
_entry.id   AF-R6DXQ9-F1
#
_cell.length_a   1.000
_cell.length_b   1.000
_cell.length_c   1.000
_cell.angle_alpha   90.00
_cell.angle_beta   90.00
_cell.angle_gamma   90.00
#
_symmetry.space_group_name_H-M   'P 1'
#
loop_
_entity.id
_entity.type
_entity.pdbx_description
1 polymer ?
#
loop_
_entity_poly.entity_id
_entity_poly.type
_entity_poly.pdbx_seq_one_letter_code
_entity_poly.pdbx_strand_id
1 'polypeptide(L)'
;MCANDMVKYWKSHPEKWEVIRMEEAQGLANQGFFVVAGWINTKGSGHVCLIVPGKATTGNWNECRIKIPNTMDTGANMKEKSQLINCSFGKKKHKEVIFFKYK
;
A
#
# COMPACT_ATOMS: atom_id res chain seq x y z
N MET A 1 -16.71 -2.11 8.42
CA MET A 1 -15.32 -1.66 8.59
C MET A 1 -14.90 -0.94 7.32
N CYS A 2 -14.44 0.31 7.41
CA CYS A 2 -13.98 1.07 6.24
C CYS A 2 -12.44 1.05 6.14
N ALA A 3 -11.90 1.52 5.01
CA ALA A 3 -10.45 1.61 4.80
C ALA A 3 -9.72 2.39 5.91
N ASN A 4 -10.32 3.48 6.43
CA ASN A 4 -9.73 4.23 7.55
C ASN A 4 -9.59 3.36 8.82
N ASP A 5 -10.59 2.52 9.10
CA ASP A 5 -10.58 1.65 10.28
C ASP A 5 -9.52 0.56 10.16
N MET A 6 -9.33 0.01 8.95
CA MET A 6 -8.28 -0.99 8.69
C MET A 6 -6.89 -0.42 8.93
N VAL A 7 -6.58 0.78 8.40
CA VAL A 7 -5.27 1.41 8.61
C VAL A 7 -5.03 1.75 10.08
N LYS A 8 -6.06 2.23 10.79
CA LYS A 8 -5.98 2.46 12.24
C LYS A 8 -5.71 1.16 13.00
N TYR A 9 -6.41 0.08 12.64
CA TYR A 9 -6.23 -1.24 13.25
C TYR A 9 -4.80 -1.75 13.05
N TRP A 10 -4.27 -1.73 11.82
CA TRP A 10 -2.89 -2.17 11.56
C TRP A 10 -1.86 -1.35 12.36
N LYS A 11 -2.07 -0.03 12.45
CA LYS A 11 -1.20 0.85 13.23
C LYS A 11 -1.27 0.59 14.73
N SER A 12 -2.42 0.20 15.27
CA SER A 12 -2.63 0.01 16.71
C SER A 12 -2.38 -1.42 17.19
N HIS A 13 -2.06 -2.35 16.30
CA HIS A 13 -1.83 -3.77 16.62
C HIS A 13 -0.41 -4.20 16.20
N PRO A 14 0.64 -3.62 16.81
CA PRO A 14 2.03 -3.93 16.47
C PRO A 14 2.42 -5.38 16.77
N GLU A 15 1.64 -6.11 17.56
CA GLU A 15 1.83 -7.54 17.80
C GLU A 15 1.47 -8.40 16.57
N LYS A 16 0.65 -7.89 15.65
CA LYS A 16 0.25 -8.56 14.40
C LYS A 16 0.83 -7.90 13.14
N TRP A 17 1.06 -6.59 13.19
CA TRP A 17 1.46 -5.80 12.04
C TRP A 17 2.78 -5.08 12.30
N GLU A 18 3.61 -5.02 11.28
CA GLU A 18 4.87 -4.30 11.28
C GLU A 18 4.80 -3.18 10.26
N VAL A 19 5.09 -1.93 10.68
CA VAL A 19 5.26 -0.81 9.75
C VAL A 19 6.59 -1.00 9.04
N ILE A 20 6.55 -1.03 7.71
CA ILE A 20 7.73 -1.22 6.86
C ILE A 20 7.96 0.00 5.98
N ARG A 21 9.14 0.08 5.36
CA ARG A 21 9.39 1.05 4.31
C ARG A 21 8.83 0.58 2.97
N MET A 22 8.46 1.50 2.09
CA MET A 22 7.96 1.16 0.75
C MET A 22 8.99 0.34 -0.04
N GLU A 23 10.28 0.64 0.11
CA GLU A 23 11.35 -0.04 -0.62
C GLU A 23 11.43 -1.55 -0.31
N GLU A 24 10.91 -1.97 0.85
CA GLU A 24 10.89 -3.36 1.29
C GLU A 24 9.66 -4.11 0.77
N ALA A 25 8.59 -3.38 0.45
CA ALA A 25 7.25 -3.94 0.23
C ALA A 25 7.19 -4.98 -0.91
N GLN A 26 7.80 -4.69 -2.07
CA GLN A 26 7.82 -5.65 -3.19
C GLN A 26 8.60 -6.91 -2.83
N GLY A 27 9.74 -6.76 -2.17
CA GLY A 27 10.61 -7.88 -1.78
C GLY A 27 9.93 -8.81 -0.77
N LEU A 28 9.21 -8.23 0.19
CA LEU A 28 8.43 -8.97 1.18
C LEU A 28 7.23 -9.69 0.54
N ALA A 29 6.48 -9.02 -0.36
CA ALA A 29 5.40 -9.67 -1.09
C ALA A 29 5.91 -10.85 -1.93
N ASN A 30 7.07 -10.71 -2.57
CA ASN A 30 7.70 -11.81 -3.33
C ASN A 30 8.12 -13.01 -2.46
N GLN A 31 8.35 -12.79 -1.16
CA GLN A 31 8.63 -13.86 -0.19
C GLN A 31 7.36 -14.50 0.37
N GLY A 32 6.17 -14.05 -0.05
CA GLY A 32 4.89 -14.59 0.40
C GLY A 32 4.31 -13.92 1.65
N PHE A 33 4.94 -12.84 2.15
CA PHE A 33 4.34 -12.08 3.25
C PHE A 33 3.08 -11.34 2.78
N PHE A 34 2.10 -11.24 3.67
CA PHE A 34 0.93 -10.39 3.43
C PHE A 34 1.30 -8.93 3.69
N VAL A 35 1.39 -8.13 2.62
CA VAL A 35 1.85 -6.74 2.68
C VAL A 35 0.78 -5.82 2.11
N VAL A 36 0.44 -4.76 2.84
CA VAL A 36 -0.61 -3.80 2.47
C VAL A 36 -0.11 -2.37 2.56
N ALA A 37 -0.67 -1.49 1.73
CA ALA A 37 -0.49 -0.05 1.84
C ALA A 37 -1.83 0.61 2.15
N GLY A 38 -1.80 1.65 2.98
CA GLY A 38 -3.00 2.32 3.43
C GLY A 38 -2.82 3.82 3.60
N TRP A 39 -3.89 4.55 3.32
CA TRP A 39 -3.99 5.99 3.54
C TRP A 39 -5.30 6.32 4.25
N ILE A 40 -5.21 7.13 5.31
CA ILE A 40 -6.38 7.61 6.07
C ILE A 40 -6.81 8.95 5.49
N ASN A 41 -8.09 9.05 5.13
CA ASN A 41 -8.70 10.32 4.78
C ASN A 41 -9.45 10.89 6.00
N THR A 42 -9.10 12.10 6.44
CA THR A 42 -9.74 12.76 7.59
C THR A 42 -11.11 13.37 7.26
N LYS A 43 -11.44 13.52 5.97
CA LYS A 43 -12.68 14.15 5.50
C LYS A 43 -13.56 13.22 4.67
N GLY A 44 -13.27 11.92 4.63
CA GLY A 44 -14.02 10.95 3.82
C GLY A 44 -13.44 9.54 3.90
N SER A 45 -13.67 8.75 2.85
CA SER A 45 -13.14 7.37 2.77
C SER A 45 -11.64 7.36 2.52
N GLY A 46 -10.92 6.56 3.31
CA GLY A 46 -9.53 6.20 3.07
C GLY A 46 -9.37 5.25 1.88
N HIS A 47 -8.15 4.78 1.67
CA HIS A 47 -7.85 3.80 0.63
C HIS A 47 -6.85 2.76 1.15
N VAL A 48 -7.01 1.52 0.72
CA VAL A 48 -6.10 0.42 1.00
C VAL A 48 -5.87 -0.40 -0.26
N CYS A 49 -4.65 -0.90 -0.43
CA CYS A 49 -4.33 -1.85 -1.49
C CYS A 49 -3.39 -2.95 -0.98
N LEU A 50 -3.47 -4.11 -1.63
CA LEU A 50 -2.56 -5.23 -1.39
C LEU A 50 -1.31 -5.03 -2.24
N ILE A 51 -0.13 -5.24 -1.67
CA ILE A 51 1.10 -5.36 -2.45
C ILE A 51 1.19 -6.79 -2.97
N VAL A 52 1.31 -6.96 -4.29
CA VAL A 52 1.28 -8.28 -4.93
C VAL A 52 2.67 -8.69 -5.42
N PRO A 53 2.99 -10.00 -5.46
CA PRO A 53 4.25 -10.49 -6.01
C PRO A 53 4.49 -10.01 -7.45
N GLY A 54 5.74 -9.72 -7.79
CA GLY A 54 6.14 -9.24 -9.09
C GLY A 54 7.47 -8.47 -9.08
N LYS A 55 7.72 -7.75 -10.18
CA LYS A 55 8.91 -6.93 -10.35
C LYS A 55 8.59 -5.47 -10.06
N ALA A 56 9.26 -4.88 -9.07
CA ALA A 56 9.18 -3.44 -8.84
C ALA A 56 9.67 -2.69 -10.08
N THR A 57 8.97 -1.61 -10.43
CA THR A 57 9.26 -0.80 -11.62
C THR A 57 9.62 0.61 -11.20
N THR A 58 10.51 1.27 -11.95
CA THR A 58 10.86 2.67 -11.70
C THR A 58 9.67 3.57 -12.03
N GLY A 59 9.06 4.16 -11.01
CA GLY A 59 7.94 5.09 -11.11
C GLY A 59 8.16 6.36 -10.29
N ASN A 60 7.23 7.31 -10.42
CA ASN A 60 7.26 8.55 -9.66
C ASN A 60 6.59 8.36 -8.30
N TRP A 61 7.31 8.67 -7.23
CA TRP A 61 6.80 8.69 -5.86
C TRP A 61 7.43 9.87 -5.12
N ASN A 62 6.60 10.69 -4.45
CA ASN A 62 7.05 11.96 -3.84
C ASN A 62 7.96 12.82 -4.75
N GLU A 63 7.62 12.94 -6.04
CA GLU A 63 8.39 13.68 -7.05
C GLU A 63 9.78 13.09 -7.38
N CYS A 64 10.14 11.95 -6.79
CA CYS A 64 11.35 11.21 -7.09
C CYS A 64 11.06 10.01 -8.00
N ARG A 65 12.00 9.66 -8.88
CA ARG A 65 11.98 8.40 -9.62
C ARG A 65 12.61 7.29 -8.80
N ILE A 66 11.80 6.38 -8.27
CA ILE A 66 12.25 5.26 -7.45
C ILE A 66 11.56 3.96 -7.85
N LYS A 67 12.09 2.81 -7.41
CA LYS A 67 11.41 1.52 -7.59
C LYS A 67 10.17 1.50 -6.71
N ILE A 68 9.01 1.33 -7.33
CA ILE A 68 7.72 1.26 -6.64
C ILE A 68 7.09 -0.14 -6.81
N PRO A 69 6.36 -0.64 -5.80
CA PRO A 69 5.74 -1.95 -5.85
C PRO A 69 4.52 -2.01 -6.78
N ASN A 70 4.20 -3.23 -7.22
CA ASN A 70 2.90 -3.55 -7.80
C ASN A 70 1.87 -3.81 -6.71
N THR A 71 0.63 -3.43 -7.00
CA THR A 71 -0.48 -3.47 -6.06
C THR A 71 -1.74 -3.97 -6.74
N MET A 72 -2.68 -4.45 -5.93
CA MET A 72 -4.05 -4.73 -6.31
C MET A 72 -4.97 -3.92 -5.39
N ASP A 73 -5.73 -2.99 -5.97
CA ASP A 73 -6.78 -2.32 -5.23
C ASP A 73 -7.93 -3.29 -4.98
N THR A 74 -8.57 -3.16 -3.82
CA THR A 74 -9.71 -4.01 -3.41
C THR A 74 -11.05 -3.28 -3.53
N GLY A 75 -11.07 -2.15 -4.25
CA GLY A 75 -12.24 -1.29 -4.43
C GLY A 75 -13.24 -1.80 -5.47
N ALA A 76 -14.43 -1.20 -5.47
CA ALA A 76 -15.47 -1.49 -6.47
C ALA A 76 -14.99 -1.15 -7.89
N ASN A 77 -15.35 -1.99 -8.88
CA ASN A 77 -15.02 -1.83 -10.30
C ASN A 77 -13.52 -1.89 -10.65
N MET A 78 -12.67 -2.44 -9.79
CA MET A 78 -11.28 -2.73 -10.16
C MET A 78 -11.22 -3.83 -11.21
N LYS A 79 -10.65 -3.49 -12.38
CA LYS A 79 -10.52 -4.39 -13.53
C LYS A 79 -9.12 -5.00 -13.66
N GLU A 80 -8.13 -4.38 -13.03
CA GLU A 80 -6.73 -4.78 -13.16
C GLU A 80 -6.33 -5.75 -12.05
N LYS A 81 -5.71 -6.87 -12.44
CA LYS A 81 -5.15 -7.86 -11.50
C LYS A 81 -3.94 -7.33 -10.74
N SER A 82 -3.25 -6.33 -11.30
CA SER A 82 -2.12 -5.65 -10.69
C SER A 82 -1.81 -4.34 -11.41
N GLN A 83 -1.45 -3.29 -10.67
CA GLN A 83 -0.99 -2.00 -11.19
C GLN A 83 0.10 -1.40 -10.29
N LEU A 84 0.86 -0.43 -10.79
CA LEU A 84 1.84 0.30 -9.97
C LEU A 84 1.13 1.10 -8.87
N ILE A 85 1.73 1.19 -7.69
CA ILE A 85 1.12 1.87 -6.53
C ILE A 85 0.79 3.36 -6.75
N ASN A 86 1.48 4.03 -7.67
CA ASN A 86 1.19 5.42 -8.04
C ASN A 86 -0.10 5.58 -8.89
N CYS A 87 -0.68 4.47 -9.37
CA CYS A 87 -2.04 4.43 -9.92
C CYS A 87 -3.09 4.32 -8.80
N SER A 88 -2.74 3.71 -7.67
CA SER A 88 -3.64 3.52 -6.51
C SER A 88 -3.72 4.73 -5.59
N PHE A 89 -2.66 5.54 -5.50
CA PHE A 89 -2.63 6.75 -4.68
C PHE A 89 -2.29 7.97 -5.52
N GLY A 90 -3.14 9.00 -5.44
CA GLY A 90 -2.84 10.29 -6.08
C GLY A 90 -1.62 10.97 -5.45
N LYS A 91 -0.85 11.71 -6.26
CA LYS A 91 0.44 12.34 -5.89
C LYS A 91 0.45 13.06 -4.53
N LYS A 92 -0.62 13.78 -4.20
CA LYS A 92 -0.74 14.55 -2.94
C LYS A 92 -0.80 13.65 -1.69
N LYS A 93 -1.11 12.36 -1.84
CA LYS A 93 -1.27 11.41 -0.74
C LYS A 93 0.01 10.63 -0.42
N HIS A 94 0.98 10.59 -1.35
CA HIS A 94 2.14 9.70 -1.28
C HIS A 94 2.92 9.79 0.05
N LYS A 95 3.06 10.99 0.63
CA LYS A 95 3.77 11.21 1.91
C LYS A 95 3.04 10.63 3.12
N GLU A 96 1.75 10.38 2.99
CA GLU A 96 0.87 9.92 4.07
C GLU A 96 0.50 8.42 3.93
N VAL A 97 0.95 7.77 2.86
CA VAL A 97 0.74 6.33 2.66
C VAL A 97 1.66 5.56 3.60
N ILE A 98 1.08 4.65 4.39
CA ILE A 98 1.80 3.80 5.33
C ILE A 98 1.78 2.37 4.79
N PHE A 99 2.91 1.68 4.91
CA PHE A 99 3.08 0.30 4.46
C PHE A 99 3.19 -0.62 5.68
N PHE A 100 2.51 -1.76 5.60
CA PHE A 100 2.46 -2.75 6.67
C PHE A 100 2.73 -4.14 6.13
N LYS A 101 3.42 -4.96 6.93
CA LYS A 101 3.59 -6.41 6.73
C LYS A 101 2.90 -7.13 7.88
N TYR A 102 2.15 -8.18 7.60
CA TYR A 102 1.66 -9.10 8.62
C TYR A 102 2.81 -9.96 9.17
N LYS A 103 2.80 -10.22 10.49
CA LYS A 103 3.83 -11.01 11.17
C LYS A 103 3.59 -12.51 11.07
#